data_AF-A0A958IA20-F1
#
_entry.id   AF-A0A958IA20-F1
#
_cell.length_a   1.000
_cell.length_b   1.000
_cell.length_c   1.000
_cell.angle_alpha   90.00
_cell.angle_beta   90.00
_cell.angle_gamma   90.00
#
_symmetry.space_group_name_H-M   'P 1'
#
loop_
_entity.id
_entity.type
_entity.pdbx_description
1 polymer ?
#
loop_
_entity_poly.entity_id
_entity_poly.type
_entity_poly.pdbx_seq_one_letter_code
_entity_poly.pdbx_strand_id
1 'polypeptide(L)'
;VADDAGYLDSLGRRKTAEVLSDARKAEAEKAAEAEQTEAIARKEAEIAKVKADREIKAAQIQVEQQLKTEKAQADALARKAEAEQAALAEASEAASRRDAEVAKATAEERIKTAQIKADQEIKVNRAVAEQAIETENNNLRIRKAELEREAIIKEKEALVAGEKAQAKYEQEMEEERIVLQQKRLLADVIEPAKAKRTAMEEEARGAAASILENGNANVEVLNRMISTYQSADGDGDRVFMLNMLPEILKQITDTVNRVTIDKVSVIDSGGNGKGGGVANFINQLPAAVISLSEQIENATGVNILSQFKNTPQSPVVLDLKSLQGKEEDGEDAEEKKN
;
A
#
# COMPACT_ATOMS: atom_id res chain seq x y z
N VAL A 1 178.11 15.11 -125.80
CA VAL A 1 177.39 15.51 -127.02
C VAL A 1 176.21 16.34 -126.58
N ALA A 2 176.36 17.67 -126.63
CA ALA A 2 175.21 18.57 -126.56
C ALA A 2 174.50 18.47 -127.92
N ASP A 3 173.17 18.38 -127.91
CA ASP A 3 172.37 18.48 -129.12
C ASP A 3 171.34 19.60 -128.92
N ASP A 4 171.35 20.53 -129.87
CA ASP A 4 170.75 21.87 -129.88
C ASP A 4 169.28 21.88 -130.34
N ALA A 5 168.52 20.86 -129.97
CA ALA A 5 167.07 20.84 -130.20
C ALA A 5 166.37 20.34 -128.93
N GLY A 6 165.70 21.24 -128.21
CA GLY A 6 165.02 21.06 -126.91
C GLY A 6 163.87 20.04 -126.84
N TYR A 7 164.07 18.87 -127.42
CA TYR A 7 163.13 17.75 -127.51
C TYR A 7 163.08 16.93 -126.20
N LEU A 8 164.17 16.91 -125.40
CA LEU A 8 164.23 16.18 -124.13
C LEU A 8 163.66 16.96 -122.92
N ASP A 9 163.81 18.30 -122.88
CA ASP A 9 163.22 19.13 -121.81
C ASP A 9 161.68 19.25 -121.97
N SER A 10 161.18 19.32 -123.20
CA SER A 10 159.74 19.41 -123.49
C SER A 10 158.99 18.09 -123.24
N LEU A 11 159.65 16.94 -123.43
CA LEU A 11 159.08 15.62 -123.09
C LEU A 11 159.02 15.39 -121.57
N GLY A 12 160.05 15.83 -120.83
CA GLY A 12 160.13 15.74 -119.37
C GLY A 12 159.10 16.62 -118.66
N ARG A 13 158.89 17.86 -119.12
CA ARG A 13 157.86 18.77 -118.58
C ARG A 13 156.43 18.27 -118.81
N ARG A 14 156.17 17.60 -119.95
CA ARG A 14 154.84 17.05 -120.25
C ARG A 14 154.51 15.85 -119.36
N LYS A 15 155.47 14.94 -119.16
CA LYS A 15 155.32 13.79 -118.25
C LYS A 15 155.19 14.23 -116.79
N THR A 16 155.93 15.25 -116.35
CA THR A 16 155.79 15.79 -114.98
C THR A 16 154.47 16.54 -114.78
N ALA A 17 153.97 17.27 -115.77
CA ALA A 17 152.65 17.90 -115.72
C ALA A 17 151.50 16.88 -115.73
N GLU A 18 151.63 15.78 -116.47
CA GLU A 18 150.67 14.67 -116.49
C GLU A 18 150.59 14.00 -115.10
N VAL A 19 151.73 13.67 -114.49
CA VAL A 19 151.78 13.11 -113.12
C VAL A 19 151.26 14.11 -112.08
N LEU A 20 151.57 15.41 -112.20
CA LEU A 20 151.05 16.42 -111.28
C LEU A 20 149.54 16.62 -111.43
N SER A 21 149.02 16.51 -112.67
CA SER A 21 147.59 16.59 -112.98
C SER A 21 146.85 15.36 -112.45
N ASP A 22 147.39 14.17 -112.65
CA ASP A 22 146.80 12.93 -112.15
C ASP A 22 146.86 12.85 -110.63
N ALA A 23 147.94 13.34 -110.01
CA ALA A 23 148.05 13.48 -108.56
C ALA A 23 147.02 14.48 -108.01
N ARG A 24 146.83 15.64 -108.66
CA ARG A 24 145.80 16.62 -108.28
C ARG A 24 144.38 16.11 -108.50
N LYS A 25 144.14 15.31 -109.55
CA LYS A 25 142.85 14.64 -109.77
C LYS A 25 142.59 13.61 -108.68
N ALA A 26 143.57 12.77 -108.36
CA ALA A 26 143.45 11.79 -107.28
C ALA A 26 143.27 12.45 -105.91
N GLU A 27 143.95 13.58 -105.64
CA GLU A 27 143.79 14.36 -104.42
C GLU A 27 142.42 15.04 -104.35
N ALA A 28 141.93 15.62 -105.45
CA ALA A 28 140.60 16.22 -105.54
C ALA A 28 139.48 15.17 -105.44
N GLU A 29 139.65 14.00 -106.06
CA GLU A 29 138.73 12.87 -105.95
C GLU A 29 138.71 12.31 -104.53
N LYS A 30 139.86 12.14 -103.89
CA LYS A 30 139.94 11.70 -102.48
C LYS A 30 139.39 12.74 -101.51
N ALA A 31 139.62 14.03 -101.76
CA ALA A 31 139.02 15.10 -100.98
C ALA A 31 137.49 15.14 -101.14
N ALA A 32 136.99 14.98 -102.37
CA ALA A 32 135.55 14.92 -102.64
C ALA A 32 134.89 13.67 -102.04
N GLU A 33 135.53 12.50 -102.12
CA GLU A 33 135.07 11.27 -101.44
C GLU A 33 135.04 11.42 -99.93
N ALA A 34 136.06 12.06 -99.33
CA ALA A 34 136.13 12.35 -97.90
C ALA A 34 135.02 13.33 -97.47
N GLU A 35 134.79 14.39 -98.25
CA GLU A 35 133.73 15.36 -97.98
C GLU A 35 132.33 14.73 -98.13
N GLN A 36 132.13 13.85 -99.12
CA GLN A 36 130.88 13.11 -99.28
C GLN A 36 130.64 12.13 -98.14
N THR A 37 131.66 11.36 -97.74
CA THR A 37 131.54 10.42 -96.61
C THR A 37 131.31 11.15 -95.30
N GLU A 38 131.94 12.30 -95.08
CA GLU A 38 131.67 13.15 -93.93
C GLU A 38 130.25 13.74 -93.97
N ALA A 39 129.79 14.22 -95.11
CA ALA A 39 128.43 14.73 -95.28
C ALA A 39 127.36 13.64 -95.08
N ILE A 40 127.62 12.41 -95.54
CA ILE A 40 126.75 11.25 -95.31
C ILE A 40 126.75 10.88 -93.83
N ALA A 41 127.93 10.79 -93.19
CA ALA A 41 128.04 10.50 -91.76
C ALA A 41 127.35 11.56 -90.89
N ARG A 42 127.45 12.85 -91.25
CA ARG A 42 126.74 13.95 -90.59
C ARG A 42 125.22 13.83 -90.76
N LYS A 43 124.74 13.56 -91.99
CA LYS A 43 123.31 13.34 -92.26
C LYS A 43 122.76 12.14 -91.50
N GLU A 44 123.48 11.02 -91.49
CA GLU A 44 123.06 9.82 -90.75
C GLU A 44 123.04 10.07 -89.24
N ALA A 45 124.04 10.77 -88.69
CA ALA A 45 124.06 11.16 -87.29
C ALA A 45 122.89 12.11 -86.93
N GLU A 46 122.55 13.04 -87.82
CA GLU A 46 121.43 13.98 -87.62
C GLU A 46 120.07 13.25 -87.70
N ILE A 47 119.91 12.33 -88.66
CA ILE A 47 118.72 11.47 -88.77
C ILE A 47 118.58 10.57 -87.53
N ALA A 48 119.68 10.00 -87.02
CA ALA A 48 119.67 9.18 -85.81
C ALA A 48 119.25 10.00 -84.57
N LYS A 49 119.75 11.23 -84.42
CA LYS A 49 119.32 12.15 -83.35
C LYS A 49 117.83 12.48 -83.43
N VAL A 50 117.34 12.84 -84.62
CA VAL A 50 115.91 13.16 -84.82
C VAL A 50 115.01 11.95 -84.56
N LYS A 51 115.45 10.74 -84.93
CA LYS A 51 114.73 9.49 -84.60
C LYS A 51 114.68 9.25 -83.09
N ALA A 52 115.81 9.38 -82.39
CA ALA A 52 115.87 9.23 -80.93
C ALA A 52 114.99 10.26 -80.22
N ASP A 53 115.02 11.54 -80.62
CA ASP A 53 114.17 12.58 -80.04
C ASP A 53 112.67 12.33 -80.29
N ARG A 54 112.33 11.78 -81.46
CA ARG A 54 110.94 11.40 -81.78
C ARG A 54 110.47 10.23 -80.92
N GLU A 55 111.32 9.23 -80.70
CA GLU A 55 111.01 8.08 -79.83
C GLU A 55 110.86 8.51 -78.37
N ILE A 56 111.76 9.38 -77.87
CA ILE A 56 111.67 9.93 -76.52
C ILE A 56 110.38 10.76 -76.35
N LYS A 57 110.06 11.63 -77.32
CA LYS A 57 108.81 12.42 -77.28
C LYS A 57 107.58 11.53 -77.35
N ALA A 58 107.58 10.50 -78.20
CA ALA A 58 106.47 9.55 -78.29
C ALA A 58 106.28 8.78 -76.96
N ALA A 59 107.38 8.34 -76.34
CA ALA A 59 107.35 7.69 -75.04
C ALA A 59 106.85 8.64 -73.93
N GLN A 60 107.30 9.90 -73.90
CA GLN A 60 106.83 10.90 -72.94
C GLN A 60 105.33 11.18 -73.10
N ILE A 61 104.82 11.30 -74.32
CA ILE A 61 103.40 11.50 -74.59
C ILE A 61 102.59 10.29 -74.11
N GLN A 62 103.07 9.06 -74.35
CA GLN A 62 102.41 7.84 -73.88
C GLN A 62 102.37 7.78 -72.35
N VAL A 63 103.48 8.11 -71.68
CA VAL A 63 103.54 8.17 -70.21
C VAL A 63 102.61 9.26 -69.68
N GLU A 64 102.59 10.46 -70.28
CA GLU A 64 101.70 11.54 -69.85
C GLU A 64 100.22 11.20 -70.07
N GLN A 65 99.89 10.53 -71.18
CA GLN A 65 98.53 10.03 -71.45
C GLN A 65 98.13 8.98 -70.42
N GLN A 66 98.97 7.98 -70.16
CA GLN A 66 98.74 6.96 -69.13
C GLN A 66 98.53 7.60 -67.75
N LEU A 67 99.40 8.53 -67.39
CA LEU A 67 99.35 9.21 -66.10
C LEU A 67 98.11 10.12 -65.95
N LYS A 68 97.63 10.73 -67.04
CA LYS A 68 96.34 11.45 -67.07
C LYS A 68 95.16 10.49 -66.94
N THR A 69 95.18 9.34 -67.62
CA THR A 69 94.10 8.35 -67.52
C THR A 69 94.05 7.70 -66.14
N GLU A 70 95.20 7.37 -65.56
CA GLU A 70 95.27 6.80 -64.21
C GLU A 70 94.82 7.81 -63.15
N LYS A 71 95.24 9.08 -63.24
CA LYS A 71 94.74 10.14 -62.35
C LYS A 71 93.24 10.33 -62.48
N ALA A 72 92.71 10.39 -63.71
CA ALA A 72 91.27 10.51 -63.93
C ALA A 72 90.49 9.30 -63.39
N GLN A 73 91.04 8.09 -63.49
CA GLN A 73 90.46 6.87 -62.92
C GLN A 73 90.53 6.88 -61.39
N ALA A 74 91.67 7.28 -60.80
CA ALA A 74 91.84 7.40 -59.35
C ALA A 74 90.88 8.43 -58.76
N ASP A 75 90.74 9.60 -59.38
CA ASP A 75 89.80 10.64 -58.95
C ASP A 75 88.35 10.19 -59.11
N ALA A 76 88.02 9.46 -60.19
CA ALA A 76 86.69 8.89 -60.38
C ALA A 76 86.36 7.80 -59.35
N LEU A 77 87.34 6.97 -58.97
CA LEU A 77 87.19 5.95 -57.93
C LEU A 77 87.09 6.58 -56.54
N ALA A 78 87.89 7.61 -56.24
CA ALA A 78 87.81 8.36 -54.99
C ALA A 78 86.43 9.01 -54.82
N ARG A 79 85.92 9.68 -55.86
CA ARG A 79 84.57 10.28 -55.83
C ARG A 79 83.46 9.24 -55.70
N LYS A 80 83.60 8.06 -56.33
CA LYS A 80 82.64 6.96 -56.16
C LYS A 80 82.66 6.41 -54.73
N ALA A 81 83.85 6.20 -54.16
CA ALA A 81 84.00 5.72 -52.79
C ALA A 81 83.45 6.74 -51.76
N GLU A 82 83.71 8.03 -51.95
CA GLU A 82 83.14 9.10 -51.12
C GLU A 82 81.61 9.16 -51.24
N ALA A 83 81.06 9.03 -52.45
CA ALA A 83 79.61 9.02 -52.67
C ALA A 83 78.93 7.79 -52.04
N GLU A 84 79.56 6.60 -52.11
CA GLU A 84 79.06 5.39 -51.47
C GLU A 84 79.10 5.49 -49.94
N GLN A 85 80.16 6.05 -49.36
CA GLN A 85 80.24 6.27 -47.92
C GLN A 85 79.24 7.32 -47.43
N ALA A 86 79.05 8.41 -48.16
CA ALA A 86 78.03 9.41 -47.85
C ALA A 86 76.62 8.81 -47.91
N ALA A 87 76.32 8.01 -48.94
CA ALA A 87 75.02 7.34 -49.06
C ALA A 87 74.77 6.33 -47.94
N LEU A 88 75.80 5.60 -47.48
CA LEU A 88 75.67 4.66 -46.37
C LEU A 88 75.42 5.38 -45.04
N ALA A 89 76.09 6.51 -44.80
CA ALA A 89 75.89 7.33 -43.61
C ALA A 89 74.46 7.91 -43.56
N GLU A 90 73.99 8.50 -44.66
CA GLU A 90 72.62 9.01 -44.76
C GLU A 90 71.56 7.90 -44.59
N ALA A 91 71.81 6.71 -45.15
CA ALA A 91 70.91 5.56 -44.98
C ALA A 91 70.83 5.09 -43.51
N SER A 92 71.95 5.06 -42.80
CA SER A 92 72.02 4.72 -41.37
C SER A 92 71.31 5.75 -40.48
N GLU A 93 71.47 7.03 -40.79
CA GLU A 93 70.76 8.11 -40.09
C GLU A 93 69.25 8.06 -40.35
N ALA A 94 68.84 7.80 -41.60
CA ALA A 94 67.43 7.65 -41.96
C ALA A 94 66.80 6.42 -41.27
N ALA A 95 67.51 5.30 -41.18
CA ALA A 95 67.07 4.13 -40.42
C ALA A 95 66.90 4.46 -38.93
N SER A 96 67.88 5.11 -38.31
CA SER A 96 67.83 5.50 -36.90
C SER A 96 66.66 6.47 -36.60
N ARG A 97 66.37 7.39 -37.52
CA ARG A 97 65.21 8.28 -37.41
C ARG A 97 63.88 7.53 -37.51
N ARG A 98 63.75 6.59 -38.46
CA ARG A 98 62.55 5.74 -38.59
C ARG A 98 62.34 4.88 -37.36
N ASP A 99 63.39 4.26 -36.83
CA ASP A 99 63.29 3.45 -35.62
C ASP A 99 62.90 4.30 -34.42
N ALA A 100 63.43 5.52 -34.29
CA ALA A 100 63.02 6.47 -33.27
C ALA A 100 61.56 6.93 -33.43
N GLU A 101 61.08 7.12 -34.66
CA GLU A 101 59.70 7.50 -34.95
C GLU A 101 58.72 6.36 -34.66
N VAL A 102 59.06 5.13 -35.05
CA VAL A 102 58.29 3.92 -34.73
C VAL A 102 58.27 3.68 -33.22
N ALA A 103 59.38 3.86 -32.53
CA ALA A 103 59.44 3.77 -31.07
C ALA A 103 58.55 4.82 -30.39
N LYS A 104 58.52 6.05 -30.90
CA LYS A 104 57.62 7.10 -30.39
C LYS A 104 56.14 6.75 -30.66
N ALA A 105 55.80 6.34 -31.88
CA ALA A 105 54.43 5.96 -32.25
C ALA A 105 53.92 4.80 -31.39
N THR A 106 54.71 3.75 -31.21
CA THR A 106 54.35 2.61 -30.37
C THR A 106 54.24 2.97 -28.88
N ALA A 107 55.08 3.88 -28.38
CA ALA A 107 54.97 4.40 -27.03
C ALA A 107 53.68 5.20 -26.84
N GLU A 108 53.32 6.08 -27.78
CA GLU A 108 52.07 6.83 -27.76
C GLU A 108 50.84 5.93 -27.82
N GLU A 109 50.85 4.90 -28.67
CA GLU A 109 49.78 3.89 -28.73
C GLU A 109 49.63 3.13 -27.40
N ARG A 110 50.75 2.75 -26.76
CA ARG A 110 50.72 2.11 -25.44
C ARG A 110 50.15 3.04 -24.37
N ILE A 111 50.50 4.33 -24.41
CA ILE A 111 49.94 5.33 -23.48
C ILE A 111 48.44 5.49 -23.71
N LYS A 112 47.99 5.66 -24.97
CA LYS A 112 46.56 5.78 -25.31
C LYS A 112 45.78 4.53 -24.89
N THR A 113 46.29 3.34 -25.19
CA THR A 113 45.63 2.09 -24.82
C THR A 113 45.61 1.87 -23.31
N ALA A 114 46.66 2.26 -22.58
CA ALA A 114 46.68 2.24 -21.12
C ALA A 114 45.66 3.24 -20.53
N GLN A 115 45.57 4.45 -21.08
CA GLN A 115 44.57 5.46 -20.67
C GLN A 115 43.14 4.97 -20.91
N ILE A 116 42.85 4.40 -22.09
CA ILE A 116 41.52 3.84 -22.40
C ILE A 116 41.17 2.72 -21.42
N LYS A 117 42.10 1.82 -21.11
CA LYS A 117 41.88 0.75 -20.12
C LYS A 117 41.63 1.32 -18.73
N ALA A 118 42.43 2.28 -18.28
CA ALA A 118 42.24 2.95 -17.00
C ALA A 118 40.87 3.64 -16.93
N ASP A 119 40.45 4.35 -17.99
CA ASP A 119 39.15 5.00 -18.07
C ASP A 119 38.00 3.99 -18.07
N GLN A 120 38.15 2.87 -18.78
CA GLN A 120 37.20 1.76 -18.77
C GLN A 120 37.07 1.14 -17.38
N GLU A 121 38.19 0.87 -16.71
CA GLU A 121 38.21 0.37 -15.33
C GLU A 121 37.55 1.35 -14.35
N ILE A 122 37.85 2.65 -14.46
CA ILE A 122 37.20 3.68 -13.64
C ILE A 122 35.68 3.70 -13.89
N LYS A 123 35.25 3.60 -15.16
CA LYS A 123 33.81 3.55 -15.51
C LYS A 123 33.14 2.30 -14.95
N VAL A 124 33.77 1.13 -15.07
CA VAL A 124 33.24 -0.13 -14.52
C VAL A 124 33.17 -0.06 -13.00
N ASN A 125 34.22 0.42 -12.34
CA ASN A 125 34.24 0.56 -10.88
C ASN A 125 33.18 1.57 -10.38
N ARG A 126 32.98 2.68 -11.10
CA ARG A 126 31.89 3.62 -10.81
C ARG A 126 30.52 2.97 -10.97
N ALA A 127 30.28 2.25 -12.07
CA ALA A 127 29.00 1.57 -12.31
C ALA A 127 28.72 0.49 -11.25
N VAL A 128 29.73 -0.29 -10.85
CA VAL A 128 29.60 -1.28 -9.78
C VAL A 128 29.32 -0.61 -8.43
N ALA A 129 30.00 0.49 -8.12
CA ALA A 129 29.74 1.26 -6.89
C ALA A 129 28.34 1.88 -6.88
N GLU A 130 27.89 2.46 -7.98
CA GLU A 130 26.52 2.99 -8.15
C GLU A 130 25.49 1.87 -8.00
N GLN A 131 25.72 0.71 -8.63
CA GLN A 131 24.84 -0.44 -8.49
C GLN A 131 24.76 -0.90 -7.02
N ALA A 132 25.88 -0.96 -6.31
CA ALA A 132 25.91 -1.31 -4.89
C ALA A 132 25.11 -0.29 -4.05
N ILE A 133 25.29 1.00 -4.30
CA ILE A 133 24.54 2.07 -3.62
C ILE A 133 23.04 1.93 -3.87
N GLU A 134 22.63 1.69 -5.12
CA GLU A 134 21.21 1.49 -5.45
C GLU A 134 20.61 0.24 -4.79
N THR A 135 21.36 -0.87 -4.74
CA THR A 135 20.91 -2.07 -4.03
C THR A 135 20.73 -1.81 -2.53
N GLU A 136 21.66 -1.10 -1.89
CA GLU A 136 21.57 -0.75 -0.47
C GLU A 136 20.45 0.26 -0.21
N ASN A 137 20.26 1.24 -1.09
CA ASN A 137 19.14 2.18 -1.01
C ASN A 137 17.79 1.46 -1.15
N ASN A 138 17.70 0.48 -2.04
CA ASN A 138 16.50 -0.35 -2.18
C ASN A 138 16.24 -1.17 -0.91
N ASN A 139 17.29 -1.81 -0.36
CA ASN A 139 17.19 -2.53 0.92
C ASN A 139 16.75 -1.61 2.07
N LEU A 140 17.31 -0.40 2.15
CA LEU A 140 16.90 0.62 3.12
C LEU A 140 15.43 0.99 2.92
N ARG A 141 14.98 1.18 1.68
CA ARG A 141 13.58 1.50 1.37
C ARG A 141 12.62 0.39 1.78
N ILE A 142 12.97 -0.87 1.52
CA ILE A 142 12.21 -2.04 1.98
C ILE A 142 12.14 -2.05 3.51
N ARG A 143 13.28 -1.92 4.18
CA ARG A 143 13.34 -1.98 5.65
C ARG A 143 12.61 -0.82 6.31
N LYS A 144 12.66 0.38 5.72
CA LYS A 144 11.89 1.53 6.17
C LYS A 144 10.38 1.27 6.02
N ALA A 145 9.94 0.73 4.89
CA ALA A 145 8.54 0.38 4.68
C ALA A 145 8.06 -0.73 5.63
N GLU A 146 8.90 -1.72 5.93
CA GLU A 146 8.61 -2.77 6.91
C GLU A 146 8.45 -2.21 8.33
N LEU A 147 9.38 -1.33 8.75
CA LEU A 147 9.31 -0.69 10.06
C LEU A 147 8.11 0.25 10.19
N GLU A 148 7.80 1.03 9.14
CA GLU A 148 6.60 1.87 9.10
C GLU A 148 5.33 1.03 9.18
N ARG A 149 5.27 -0.10 8.44
CA ARG A 149 4.16 -1.04 8.53
C ARG A 149 4.01 -1.61 9.93
N GLU A 150 5.10 -2.04 10.56
CA GLU A 150 5.08 -2.57 11.93
C GLU A 150 4.64 -1.51 12.95
N ALA A 151 5.12 -0.27 12.81
CA ALA A 151 4.72 0.85 13.64
C ALA A 151 3.22 1.14 13.52
N ILE A 152 2.69 1.18 12.30
CA ILE A 152 1.24 1.38 12.05
C ILE A 152 0.43 0.22 12.64
N ILE A 153 0.88 -1.03 12.48
CA ILE A 153 0.18 -2.19 13.07
C ILE A 153 0.14 -2.05 14.60
N LYS A 154 1.28 -1.79 15.25
CA LYS A 154 1.34 -1.61 16.71
C LYS A 154 0.50 -0.44 17.20
N GLU A 155 0.49 0.67 16.45
CA GLU A 155 -0.35 1.83 16.76
C GLU A 155 -1.84 1.47 16.68
N LYS A 156 -2.26 0.77 15.61
CA LYS A 156 -3.66 0.31 15.45
C LYS A 156 -4.04 -0.73 16.48
N GLU A 157 -3.14 -1.66 16.82
CA GLU A 157 -3.36 -2.63 17.90
C GLU A 157 -3.54 -1.93 19.26
N ALA A 158 -2.73 -0.91 19.55
CA ALA A 158 -2.87 -0.11 20.77
C ALA A 158 -4.20 0.65 20.81
N LEU A 159 -4.63 1.25 19.70
CA LEU A 159 -5.94 1.91 19.60
C LEU A 159 -7.10 0.93 19.81
N VAL A 160 -7.09 -0.21 19.14
CA VAL A 160 -8.12 -1.26 19.29
C VAL A 160 -8.12 -1.83 20.72
N ALA A 161 -6.94 -1.98 21.33
CA ALA A 161 -6.85 -2.39 22.73
C ALA A 161 -7.46 -1.35 23.68
N GLY A 162 -7.23 -0.05 23.41
CA GLY A 162 -7.85 1.06 24.14
C GLY A 162 -9.38 1.07 24.01
N GLU A 163 -9.89 0.96 22.78
CA GLU A 163 -11.34 0.87 22.51
C GLU A 163 -11.98 -0.34 23.18
N LYS A 164 -11.31 -1.51 23.14
CA LYS A 164 -11.78 -2.72 23.85
C LYS A 164 -11.80 -2.52 25.35
N ALA A 165 -10.81 -1.85 25.92
CA ALA A 165 -10.78 -1.55 27.35
C ALA A 165 -11.96 -0.62 27.71
N GLN A 166 -12.17 0.45 26.95
CA GLN A 166 -13.31 1.36 27.15
C GLN A 166 -14.66 0.64 27.05
N ALA A 167 -14.86 -0.17 26.01
CA ALA A 167 -16.09 -0.94 25.85
C ALA A 167 -16.33 -1.90 27.01
N LYS A 168 -15.28 -2.56 27.54
CA LYS A 168 -15.39 -3.41 28.73
C LYS A 168 -15.75 -2.59 29.97
N TYR A 169 -15.08 -1.46 30.18
CA TYR A 169 -15.41 -0.56 31.30
C TYR A 169 -16.84 -0.05 31.22
N GLU A 170 -17.34 0.31 30.03
CA GLU A 170 -18.73 0.72 29.83
C GLU A 170 -19.70 -0.42 30.13
N GLN A 171 -19.40 -1.65 29.67
CA GLN A 171 -20.21 -2.83 29.99
C GLN A 171 -20.27 -3.08 31.50
N GLU A 172 -19.14 -3.09 32.19
CA GLU A 172 -19.06 -3.26 33.64
C GLU A 172 -19.85 -2.16 34.37
N MET A 173 -19.72 -0.90 33.95
CA MET A 173 -20.48 0.22 34.52
C MET A 173 -22.00 0.10 34.31
N GLU A 174 -22.44 -0.36 33.14
CA GLU A 174 -23.86 -0.58 32.87
C GLU A 174 -24.41 -1.77 33.65
N GLU A 175 -23.64 -2.84 33.85
CA GLU A 175 -24.01 -3.93 34.75
C GLU A 175 -24.18 -3.43 36.20
N GLU A 176 -23.24 -2.63 36.70
CA GLU A 176 -23.36 -2.00 38.02
C GLU A 176 -24.58 -1.08 38.11
N ARG A 177 -24.89 -0.33 37.04
CA ARG A 177 -26.11 0.51 36.97
C ARG A 177 -27.38 -0.32 37.03
N ILE A 178 -27.45 -1.44 36.30
CA ILE A 178 -28.61 -2.35 36.35
C ILE A 178 -28.78 -2.88 37.77
N VAL A 179 -27.70 -3.32 38.42
CA VAL A 179 -27.75 -3.81 39.81
C VAL A 179 -28.20 -2.70 40.77
N LEU A 180 -27.69 -1.48 40.61
CA LEU A 180 -28.11 -0.34 41.42
C LEU A 180 -29.59 0.01 41.21
N GLN A 181 -30.05 0.01 39.96
CA GLN A 181 -31.45 0.27 39.62
C GLN A 181 -32.38 -0.81 40.17
N GLN A 182 -32.00 -2.09 40.08
CA GLN A 182 -32.74 -3.19 40.70
C GLN A 182 -32.86 -3.01 42.22
N LYS A 183 -31.76 -2.66 42.89
CA LYS A 183 -31.76 -2.38 44.34
C LYS A 183 -32.64 -1.19 44.70
N ARG A 184 -32.59 -0.11 43.92
CA ARG A 184 -33.48 1.06 44.10
C ARG A 184 -34.94 0.70 43.90
N LEU A 185 -35.28 0.00 42.82
CA LEU A 185 -36.65 -0.43 42.55
C LEU A 185 -37.19 -1.30 43.70
N LEU A 186 -36.36 -2.21 44.21
CA LEU A 186 -36.72 -3.04 45.36
C LEU A 186 -36.99 -2.18 46.60
N ALA A 187 -36.08 -1.27 46.95
CA ALA A 187 -36.21 -0.44 48.15
C ALA A 187 -37.34 0.61 48.06
N ASP A 188 -37.50 1.27 46.91
CA ASP A 188 -38.39 2.44 46.76
C ASP A 188 -39.82 2.06 46.35
N VAL A 189 -40.02 0.96 45.64
CA VAL A 189 -41.34 0.56 45.12
C VAL A 189 -41.82 -0.73 45.77
N ILE A 190 -41.00 -1.78 45.75
CA ILE A 190 -41.44 -3.11 46.17
C ILE A 190 -41.59 -3.19 47.69
N GLU A 191 -40.59 -2.73 48.43
CA GLU A 191 -40.60 -2.81 49.90
C GLU A 191 -41.72 -1.98 50.55
N PRO A 192 -41.97 -0.71 50.17
CA PRO A 192 -43.12 0.02 50.70
C PRO A 192 -44.44 -0.56 50.20
N ALA A 193 -44.51 -1.13 48.99
CA ALA A 193 -45.72 -1.81 48.54
C ALA A 193 -46.01 -3.07 49.38
N LYS A 194 -44.99 -3.88 49.68
CA LYS A 194 -45.10 -5.02 50.59
C LYS A 194 -45.51 -4.58 51.98
N ALA A 195 -44.87 -3.55 52.54
CA ALA A 195 -45.18 -3.01 53.86
C ALA A 195 -46.62 -2.47 53.93
N LYS A 196 -47.09 -1.77 52.88
CA LYS A 196 -48.49 -1.30 52.78
C LYS A 196 -49.47 -2.46 52.69
N ARG A 197 -49.16 -3.49 51.90
CA ARG A 197 -50.00 -4.69 51.79
C ARG A 197 -50.13 -5.39 53.14
N THR A 198 -49.01 -5.65 53.82
CA THR A 198 -49.03 -6.28 55.15
C THR A 198 -49.74 -5.41 56.18
N ALA A 199 -49.54 -4.09 56.15
CA ALA A 199 -50.26 -3.16 57.02
C ALA A 199 -51.78 -3.21 56.79
N MET A 200 -52.22 -3.24 55.52
CA MET A 200 -53.64 -3.35 55.15
C MET A 200 -54.22 -4.72 55.54
N GLU A 201 -53.47 -5.81 55.38
CA GLU A 201 -53.86 -7.14 55.83
C GLU A 201 -54.09 -7.18 57.35
N GLU A 202 -53.17 -6.59 58.13
CA GLU A 202 -53.30 -6.50 59.58
C GLU A 202 -54.40 -5.53 60.02
N GLU A 203 -54.60 -4.42 59.32
CA GLU A 203 -55.71 -3.49 59.57
C GLU A 203 -57.06 -4.16 59.30
N ALA A 204 -57.18 -4.91 58.19
CA ALA A 204 -58.38 -5.68 57.87
C ALA A 204 -58.63 -6.78 58.91
N ARG A 205 -57.58 -7.46 59.39
CA ARG A 205 -57.68 -8.42 60.51
C ARG A 205 -58.13 -7.75 61.80
N GLY A 206 -57.58 -6.58 62.13
CA GLY A 206 -57.98 -5.80 63.30
C GLY A 206 -59.43 -5.35 63.24
N ALA A 207 -59.88 -4.85 62.08
CA ALA A 207 -61.27 -4.48 61.83
C ALA A 207 -62.19 -5.70 61.96
N ALA A 208 -61.84 -6.82 61.34
CA ALA A 208 -62.60 -8.07 61.45
C ALA A 208 -62.66 -8.58 62.89
N ALA A 209 -61.55 -8.55 63.64
CA ALA A 209 -61.52 -8.92 65.05
C ALA A 209 -62.43 -8.01 65.89
N SER A 210 -62.45 -6.70 65.65
CA SER A 210 -63.35 -5.78 66.34
C SER A 210 -64.82 -6.06 66.05
N ILE A 211 -65.17 -6.42 64.80
CA ILE A 211 -66.54 -6.78 64.41
C ILE A 211 -66.94 -8.10 65.07
N LEU A 212 -66.07 -9.11 65.05
CA LEU A 212 -66.30 -10.40 65.68
C LEU A 212 -66.49 -10.25 67.20
N GLU A 213 -65.62 -9.48 67.86
CA GLU A 213 -65.69 -9.28 69.30
C GLU A 213 -66.90 -8.44 69.71
N ASN A 214 -67.23 -7.37 68.97
CA ASN A 214 -68.47 -6.63 69.17
C ASN A 214 -69.69 -7.52 68.92
N GLY A 215 -69.65 -8.39 67.91
CA GLY A 215 -70.68 -9.38 67.62
C GLY A 215 -70.89 -10.34 68.79
N ASN A 216 -69.79 -10.90 69.32
CA ASN A 216 -69.81 -11.78 70.49
C ASN A 216 -70.34 -11.05 71.73
N ALA A 217 -69.87 -9.82 72.00
CA ALA A 217 -70.33 -9.00 73.11
C ALA A 217 -71.82 -8.69 73.00
N ASN A 218 -72.32 -8.36 71.81
CA ASN A 218 -73.75 -8.14 71.57
C ASN A 218 -74.58 -9.41 71.80
N VAL A 219 -74.08 -10.57 71.37
CA VAL A 219 -74.72 -11.86 71.66
C VAL A 219 -74.75 -12.12 73.17
N GLU A 220 -73.67 -11.81 73.90
CA GLU A 220 -73.64 -11.94 75.36
C GLU A 220 -74.62 -11.00 76.06
N VAL A 221 -74.66 -9.72 75.67
CA VAL A 221 -75.61 -8.73 76.19
C VAL A 221 -77.05 -9.17 75.90
N LEU A 222 -77.33 -9.62 74.67
CA LEU A 222 -78.66 -10.11 74.29
C LEU A 222 -79.07 -11.33 75.12
N ASN A 223 -78.16 -12.28 75.33
CA ASN A 223 -78.43 -13.45 76.19
C ASN A 223 -78.70 -13.05 77.65
N ARG A 224 -77.96 -12.07 78.20
CA ARG A 224 -78.23 -11.50 79.54
C ARG A 224 -79.56 -10.75 79.60
N MET A 225 -79.94 -10.07 78.53
CA MET A 225 -81.23 -9.37 78.41
C MET A 225 -82.39 -10.37 78.32
N ILE A 226 -82.24 -11.43 77.51
CA ILE A 226 -83.21 -12.54 77.44
C ILE A 226 -83.36 -13.21 78.81
N SER A 227 -82.26 -13.50 79.51
CA SER A 227 -82.34 -14.15 80.82
C SER A 227 -82.98 -13.26 81.90
N THR A 228 -82.76 -11.94 81.85
CA THR A 228 -83.45 -10.97 82.74
C THR A 228 -84.94 -10.84 82.41
N TYR A 229 -85.33 -10.82 81.14
CA TYR A 229 -86.75 -10.84 80.76
C TYR A 229 -87.46 -12.15 81.13
N GLN A 230 -86.79 -13.29 80.99
CA GLN A 230 -87.33 -14.59 81.39
C GLN A 230 -87.45 -14.75 82.91
N SER A 231 -86.60 -14.09 83.69
CA SER A 231 -86.67 -14.10 85.17
C SER A 231 -87.62 -13.04 85.74
N ALA A 232 -88.07 -12.08 84.93
CA ALA A 232 -89.16 -11.16 85.27
C ALA A 232 -90.51 -11.89 85.12
N ASP A 233 -90.93 -12.55 86.20
CA ASP A 233 -92.16 -13.33 86.39
C ASP A 233 -93.41 -12.70 85.73
N GLY A 234 -93.67 -13.05 84.46
CA GLY A 234 -94.91 -12.74 83.72
C GLY A 234 -95.02 -11.38 83.02
N ASP A 235 -94.09 -10.45 83.23
CA ASP A 235 -94.15 -9.09 82.63
C ASP A 235 -93.04 -8.78 81.61
N GLY A 236 -92.11 -9.71 81.38
CA GLY A 236 -91.04 -9.57 80.38
C GLY A 236 -91.55 -9.29 78.95
N ASP A 237 -92.62 -9.98 78.53
CA ASP A 237 -93.22 -9.81 77.19
C ASP A 237 -93.82 -8.41 77.01
N ARG A 238 -94.43 -7.86 78.08
CA ARG A 238 -95.00 -6.51 78.05
C ARG A 238 -93.93 -5.44 77.98
N VAL A 239 -92.85 -5.58 78.77
CA VAL A 239 -91.72 -4.65 78.73
C VAL A 239 -91.00 -4.70 77.38
N PHE A 240 -90.87 -5.88 76.77
CA PHE A 240 -90.30 -6.04 75.44
C PHE A 240 -91.14 -5.35 74.36
N MET A 241 -92.46 -5.56 74.35
CA MET A 241 -93.37 -4.87 73.43
C MET A 241 -93.32 -3.35 73.61
N LEU A 242 -93.32 -2.86 74.86
CA LEU A 242 -93.19 -1.43 75.15
C LEU A 242 -91.88 -0.83 74.62
N ASN A 243 -90.78 -1.59 74.59
CA ASN A 243 -89.49 -1.16 74.04
C ASN A 243 -89.44 -1.22 72.50
N MET A 244 -90.23 -2.09 71.86
CA MET A 244 -90.38 -2.13 70.39
C MET A 244 -91.34 -1.07 69.85
N LEU A 245 -92.30 -0.59 70.65
CA LEU A 245 -93.28 0.42 70.23
C LEU A 245 -92.66 1.70 69.63
N PRO A 246 -91.55 2.27 70.15
CA PRO A 246 -90.93 3.45 69.56
C PRO A 246 -90.44 3.24 68.12
N GLU A 247 -89.81 2.09 67.81
CA GLU A 247 -89.36 1.79 66.45
C GLU A 247 -90.54 1.57 65.50
N ILE A 248 -91.56 0.84 65.95
CA ILE A 248 -92.78 0.62 65.15
C ILE A 248 -93.50 1.95 64.90
N LEU A 249 -93.62 2.80 65.93
CA LEU A 249 -94.24 4.13 65.81
C LEU A 249 -93.42 5.04 64.88
N LYS A 250 -92.08 5.00 64.94
CA LYS A 250 -91.20 5.72 64.03
C LYS A 250 -91.38 5.25 62.58
N GLN A 251 -91.41 3.93 62.34
CA GLN A 251 -91.63 3.37 61.00
C GLN A 251 -93.02 3.74 60.43
N ILE A 252 -94.07 3.70 61.26
CA ILE A 252 -95.44 4.11 60.87
C ILE A 252 -95.49 5.61 60.57
N THR A 253 -94.91 6.46 61.43
CA THR A 253 -94.90 7.92 61.21
C THR A 253 -94.03 8.33 60.03
N ASP A 254 -92.88 7.69 59.79
CA ASP A 254 -92.07 7.90 58.58
C ASP A 254 -92.81 7.50 57.29
N THR A 255 -93.65 6.46 57.37
CA THR A 255 -94.49 6.04 56.23
C THR A 255 -95.68 6.99 56.02
N VAL A 256 -96.32 7.47 57.10
CA VAL A 256 -97.45 8.41 57.04
C VAL A 256 -97.00 9.81 56.60
N ASN A 257 -95.85 10.28 57.06
CA ASN A 257 -95.24 11.55 56.61
C ASN A 257 -94.83 11.51 55.12
N ARG A 258 -94.74 10.32 54.50
CA ARG A 258 -94.48 10.14 53.07
C ARG A 258 -95.72 10.19 52.18
N VAL A 259 -96.94 10.26 52.74
CA VAL A 259 -98.19 10.31 51.94
C VAL A 259 -98.92 11.63 52.18
N THR A 260 -98.37 12.70 51.64
CA THR A 260 -99.10 13.93 51.32
C THR A 260 -99.29 13.98 49.81
N ILE A 261 -100.51 13.69 49.32
CA ILE A 261 -100.84 13.85 47.88
C ILE A 261 -101.01 15.34 47.60
N ASP A 262 -99.96 15.99 47.12
CA ASP A 262 -99.88 17.46 46.99
C ASP A 262 -100.74 18.07 45.87
N LYS A 263 -100.97 17.38 44.74
CA LYS A 263 -101.84 17.86 43.64
C LYS A 263 -102.02 16.78 42.59
N VAL A 264 -103.25 16.45 42.20
CA VAL A 264 -103.54 15.61 41.03
C VAL A 264 -103.89 16.51 39.86
N SER A 265 -103.04 16.53 38.82
CA SER A 265 -103.21 17.33 37.61
C SER A 265 -103.53 16.40 36.44
N VAL A 266 -104.76 16.47 35.92
CA VAL A 266 -105.20 15.74 34.73
C VAL A 266 -104.98 16.63 33.51
N ILE A 267 -104.23 16.15 32.52
CA ILE A 267 -103.89 16.88 31.30
C ILE A 267 -104.76 16.37 30.13
N ASP A 268 -105.53 17.29 29.57
CA ASP A 268 -106.49 17.14 28.46
C ASP A 268 -105.74 17.02 27.12
N SER A 269 -105.84 15.87 26.45
CA SER A 269 -105.30 15.65 25.10
C SER A 269 -106.41 15.83 24.06
N GLY A 270 -106.30 16.92 23.29
CA GLY A 270 -107.39 17.52 22.52
C GLY A 270 -107.94 16.73 21.32
N GLY A 271 -109.21 17.02 21.00
CA GLY A 271 -109.89 16.52 19.80
C GLY A 271 -111.41 16.74 19.79
N ASN A 272 -111.84 18.01 19.66
CA ASN A 272 -113.15 18.49 19.15
C ASN A 272 -114.46 18.07 19.87
N GLY A 273 -114.82 18.79 20.93
CA GLY A 273 -116.16 18.80 21.55
C GLY A 273 -116.11 19.30 22.99
N LYS A 274 -116.74 20.44 23.30
CA LYS A 274 -116.69 21.11 24.61
C LYS A 274 -117.06 20.16 25.78
N GLY A 275 -116.08 19.79 26.61
CA GLY A 275 -116.30 19.36 28.01
C GLY A 275 -115.53 18.11 28.49
N GLY A 276 -114.43 18.32 29.23
CA GLY A 276 -114.01 17.47 30.36
C GLY A 276 -113.08 16.25 30.09
N GLY A 277 -111.76 16.47 30.12
CA GLY A 277 -110.70 15.44 30.00
C GLY A 277 -110.64 14.34 31.09
N VAL A 278 -111.58 14.29 32.03
CA VAL A 278 -111.68 13.20 33.03
C VAL A 278 -112.48 12.00 32.51
N ALA A 279 -113.41 12.22 31.56
CA ALA A 279 -114.23 11.15 31.01
C ALA A 279 -113.43 10.20 30.08
N ASN A 280 -112.39 10.71 29.41
CA ASN A 280 -111.49 9.90 28.55
C ASN A 280 -110.44 9.11 29.35
N PHE A 281 -110.04 9.60 30.53
CA PHE A 281 -109.17 8.85 31.45
C PHE A 281 -109.82 7.55 31.93
N ILE A 282 -111.12 7.61 32.23
CA ILE A 282 -111.86 6.45 32.78
C ILE A 282 -112.04 5.35 31.72
N ASN A 283 -112.18 5.71 30.43
CA ASN A 283 -112.39 4.73 29.36
C ASN A 283 -111.09 4.12 28.80
N GLN A 284 -109.91 4.68 29.11
CA GLN A 284 -108.61 4.18 28.66
C GLN A 284 -107.86 3.31 29.70
N LEU A 285 -108.35 3.27 30.94
CA LEU A 285 -107.79 2.42 32.01
C LEU A 285 -107.79 0.91 31.69
N PRO A 286 -108.80 0.30 31.05
CA PRO A 286 -108.80 -1.15 30.83
C PRO A 286 -107.68 -1.63 29.89
N ALA A 287 -107.28 -0.83 28.89
CA ALA A 287 -106.26 -1.21 27.92
C ALA A 287 -104.83 -1.03 28.45
N ALA A 288 -104.59 0.00 29.29
CA ALA A 288 -103.27 0.29 29.87
C ALA A 288 -102.86 -0.71 30.96
N VAL A 289 -103.82 -1.32 31.66
CA VAL A 289 -103.56 -2.34 32.68
C VAL A 289 -103.08 -3.66 32.05
N ILE A 290 -103.56 -3.99 30.84
CA ILE A 290 -103.16 -5.22 30.13
C ILE A 290 -101.72 -5.10 29.62
N SER A 291 -101.33 -3.96 29.03
CA SER A 291 -99.95 -3.75 28.56
C SER A 291 -98.92 -3.67 29.69
N LEU A 292 -99.32 -3.16 30.87
CA LEU A 292 -98.45 -3.12 32.04
C LEU A 292 -98.22 -4.53 32.62
N SER A 293 -99.24 -5.39 32.61
CA SER A 293 -99.11 -6.78 33.05
C SER A 293 -98.13 -7.57 32.18
N GLU A 294 -98.18 -7.39 30.86
CA GLU A 294 -97.32 -8.11 29.90
C GLU A 294 -95.86 -7.61 29.92
N GLN A 295 -95.65 -6.32 30.20
CA GLN A 295 -94.31 -5.75 30.37
C GLN A 295 -93.66 -6.13 31.70
N ILE A 296 -94.44 -6.28 32.78
CA ILE A 296 -93.93 -6.78 34.06
C ILE A 296 -93.56 -8.26 33.95
N GLU A 297 -94.36 -9.07 33.24
CA GLU A 297 -94.08 -10.49 32.99
C GLU A 297 -92.78 -10.69 32.19
N ASN A 298 -92.56 -9.91 31.12
CA ASN A 298 -91.34 -9.99 30.31
C ASN A 298 -90.08 -9.45 31.00
N ALA A 299 -90.20 -8.50 31.93
CA ALA A 299 -89.05 -7.90 32.62
C ALA A 299 -88.65 -8.64 33.90
N THR A 300 -89.57 -9.40 34.52
CA THR A 300 -89.32 -10.05 35.83
C THR A 300 -89.54 -11.55 35.82
N GLY A 301 -90.13 -12.12 34.76
CA GLY A 301 -90.43 -13.55 34.66
C GLY A 301 -91.52 -14.04 35.64
N VAL A 302 -92.21 -13.12 36.33
CA VAL A 302 -93.22 -13.45 37.35
C VAL A 302 -94.61 -13.06 36.84
N ASN A 303 -95.45 -14.07 36.63
CA ASN A 303 -96.86 -13.86 36.31
C ASN A 303 -97.69 -13.82 37.61
N ILE A 304 -98.01 -12.62 38.07
CA ILE A 304 -98.66 -12.37 39.38
C ILE A 304 -100.15 -12.78 39.34
N LEU A 305 -100.78 -12.81 38.15
CA LEU A 305 -102.19 -13.15 37.97
C LEU A 305 -102.48 -14.66 38.06
N SER A 306 -101.48 -15.51 37.82
CA SER A 306 -101.59 -16.97 38.02
C SER A 306 -101.33 -17.38 39.47
N GLN A 307 -100.56 -16.60 40.25
CA GLN A 307 -100.39 -16.83 41.69
C GLN A 307 -101.61 -16.43 42.54
N PHE A 308 -102.50 -15.56 42.03
CA PHE A 308 -103.73 -15.18 42.75
C PHE A 308 -104.93 -16.10 42.47
N LYS A 309 -104.82 -17.05 41.54
CA LYS A 309 -105.91 -17.98 41.16
C LYS A 309 -105.70 -19.43 41.59
N ASN A 310 -104.68 -19.73 42.40
CA ASN A 310 -104.51 -21.09 42.89
C ASN A 310 -103.94 -21.15 44.32
N THR A 311 -104.84 -21.34 45.28
CA THR A 311 -104.58 -22.04 46.54
C THR A 311 -105.87 -22.83 46.80
N PRO A 312 -105.84 -24.17 46.96
CA PRO A 312 -105.05 -24.79 48.03
C PRO A 312 -104.36 -26.14 47.71
N GLN A 313 -103.52 -26.54 48.69
CA GLN A 313 -103.08 -27.89 49.08
C GLN A 313 -101.64 -28.32 48.72
N SER A 314 -100.78 -28.25 49.73
CA SER A 314 -99.57 -29.07 49.91
C SER A 314 -99.93 -30.57 50.08
N PRO A 315 -99.00 -31.53 49.93
CA PRO A 315 -97.88 -31.67 50.87
C PRO A 315 -96.50 -31.89 50.24
N VAL A 316 -95.53 -31.48 51.05
CA VAL A 316 -94.09 -31.70 51.00
C VAL A 316 -93.77 -33.20 50.90
N VAL A 317 -92.85 -33.55 50.00
CA VAL A 317 -92.06 -34.79 50.09
C VAL A 317 -90.59 -34.38 49.93
N LEU A 318 -89.80 -34.60 51.00
CA LEU A 318 -88.35 -34.50 50.94
C LEU A 318 -87.81 -35.60 50.04
N ASP A 319 -87.07 -35.24 49.00
CA ASP A 319 -86.27 -36.20 48.24
C ASP A 319 -84.80 -36.12 48.69
N LEU A 320 -84.44 -37.03 49.61
CA LEU A 320 -83.07 -37.33 50.00
C LEU A 320 -82.37 -38.02 48.81
N LYS A 321 -81.75 -37.28 47.89
CA LYS A 321 -80.95 -37.91 46.81
C LYS A 321 -79.87 -37.07 46.12
N SER A 322 -79.17 -36.20 46.85
CA SER A 322 -77.96 -35.53 46.33
C SER A 322 -76.74 -35.61 47.27
N LEU A 323 -76.72 -36.60 48.17
CA LEU A 323 -75.53 -36.99 48.94
C LEU A 323 -74.88 -38.21 48.28
N GLN A 324 -74.13 -37.99 47.19
CA GLN A 324 -73.08 -38.89 46.71
C GLN A 324 -72.21 -38.14 45.69
N GLY A 325 -71.19 -37.46 46.21
CA GLY A 325 -70.08 -36.87 45.48
C GLY A 325 -68.91 -36.81 46.44
N LYS A 326 -68.27 -37.96 46.63
CA LYS A 326 -67.14 -38.18 47.52
C LYS A 326 -65.95 -38.55 46.63
N GLU A 327 -64.78 -38.09 47.07
CA GLU A 327 -63.42 -38.48 46.65
C GLU A 327 -62.78 -37.59 45.56
N GLU A 328 -62.32 -36.42 46.03
CA GLU A 328 -60.94 -35.98 45.82
C GLU A 328 -60.00 -36.88 46.66
N ASP A 329 -58.90 -37.32 46.05
CA ASP A 329 -57.56 -37.54 46.63
C ASP A 329 -56.69 -37.88 45.39
N GLY A 330 -55.64 -37.15 45.02
CA GLY A 330 -54.55 -36.67 45.86
C GLY A 330 -53.29 -37.46 45.47
N GLU A 331 -52.73 -37.14 44.31
CA GLU A 331 -51.52 -37.74 43.72
C GLU A 331 -50.26 -37.03 44.26
N ASP A 332 -49.13 -37.74 44.20
CA ASP A 332 -47.73 -37.37 44.48
C ASP A 332 -47.21 -37.57 45.92
N ALA A 333 -46.57 -38.71 46.20
CA ALA A 333 -45.18 -39.12 45.90
C ALA A 333 -44.18 -38.62 46.96
N GLU A 334 -43.84 -39.51 47.90
CA GLU A 334 -42.56 -40.25 47.95
C GLU A 334 -41.38 -39.43 48.52
N GLU A 335 -41.09 -39.64 49.81
CA GLU A 335 -39.73 -39.54 50.31
C GLU A 335 -39.51 -40.47 51.51
N LYS A 336 -38.37 -41.18 51.48
CA LYS A 336 -37.72 -42.01 52.54
C LYS A 336 -37.92 -43.53 52.49
N LYS A 337 -36.94 -44.20 51.89
CA LYS A 337 -36.24 -45.37 52.46
C LYS A 337 -34.74 -45.13 52.28
N ASN A 338 -33.98 -45.04 53.38
CA ASN A 338 -33.31 -46.15 54.10
C ASN A 338 -31.99 -46.54 53.44
#